data_AF-A0A4Y5YCJ7-F1
#
_entry.id   AF-A0A4Y5YCJ7-F1
#
_cell.length_a   1.000
_cell.length_b   1.000
_cell.length_c   1.000
_cell.angle_alpha   90.00
_cell.angle_beta   90.00
_cell.angle_gamma   90.00
#
_symmetry.space_group_name_H-M   'P 1'
#
loop_
_entity.id
_entity.type
_entity.pdbx_description
1 polymer ?
#
loop_
_entity_poly.entity_id
_entity_poly.type
_entity_poly.pdbx_seq_one_letter_code
_entity_poly.pdbx_strand_id
1 'polypeptide(L)'
;MSMMPLNITNNTNESGFTLIELVVVIIILGILAVIALPKFLDLGQDAKIASVKATGGAFSSAITLAHVKWATLGYSGPADNLVIFSQAGTDGQLDINLWGYPAQHYTPYEASPRLNNTNDCLSVWPTLLLDGPSVSSSADEDTSDYKAEYISPDQCRYYYNPLPLLSIYYDSRDGRVLVDSDPNS
;
A
#
# COMPACT_ATOMS: atom_id res chain seq x y z
N MET A 1 72.45 -27.36 -31.24
CA MET A 1 71.21 -26.60 -31.48
C MET A 1 70.87 -25.86 -30.19
N SER A 2 71.37 -24.64 -30.03
CA SER A 2 71.20 -23.84 -28.80
C SER A 2 69.89 -23.05 -28.90
N MET A 3 68.97 -23.23 -27.95
CA MET A 3 67.73 -22.45 -27.86
C MET A 3 68.00 -21.11 -27.16
N MET A 4 67.70 -20.01 -27.84
CA MET A 4 67.74 -18.66 -27.28
C MET A 4 66.40 -18.38 -26.57
N PRO A 5 66.38 -17.89 -25.32
CA PRO A 5 65.13 -17.63 -24.61
C PRO A 5 64.43 -16.37 -25.13
N LEU A 6 63.10 -16.41 -25.21
CA LEU A 6 62.21 -15.28 -25.48
C LEU A 6 62.11 -14.39 -24.22
N ASN A 7 62.50 -13.12 -24.34
CA ASN A 7 62.41 -12.14 -23.28
C ASN A 7 61.07 -11.38 -23.40
N ILE A 8 60.12 -11.63 -22.50
CA ILE A 8 58.85 -10.89 -22.43
C ILE A 8 59.08 -9.66 -21.56
N THR A 9 59.12 -8.48 -22.16
CA THR A 9 59.17 -7.20 -21.46
C THR A 9 57.76 -6.84 -20.97
N ASN A 10 57.48 -7.04 -19.68
CA ASN A 10 56.27 -6.54 -19.02
C ASN A 10 56.31 -5.01 -18.98
N ASN A 11 55.56 -4.36 -19.87
CA ASN A 11 55.37 -2.90 -19.83
C ASN A 11 54.22 -2.57 -18.88
N THR A 12 54.48 -2.60 -17.57
CA THR A 12 53.54 -2.15 -16.54
C THR A 12 53.68 -0.64 -16.37
N ASN A 13 53.05 0.14 -17.24
CA ASN A 13 52.74 1.54 -16.98
C ASN A 13 51.61 1.61 -15.95
N GLU A 14 51.89 1.27 -14.70
CA GLU A 14 50.99 1.57 -13.59
C GLU A 14 51.16 3.04 -13.20
N SER A 15 50.45 3.90 -13.92
CA SER A 15 50.25 5.29 -13.50
C SER A 15 49.38 5.29 -12.25
N GLY A 16 49.99 5.51 -11.08
CA GLY A 16 49.26 5.69 -9.83
C GLY A 16 48.36 6.94 -9.88
N PHE A 17 47.17 6.85 -9.31
CA PHE A 17 46.28 7.99 -9.09
C PHE A 17 46.99 9.06 -8.25
N THR A 18 46.82 10.34 -8.60
CA THR A 18 47.39 11.43 -7.80
C THR A 18 46.53 11.71 -6.56
N LEU A 19 47.15 12.11 -5.44
CA LEU A 19 46.40 12.48 -4.24
C LEU A 19 45.43 13.64 -4.48
N ILE A 20 45.83 14.59 -5.34
CA ILE A 20 44.99 15.74 -5.70
C ILE A 20 43.73 15.31 -6.46
N GLU A 21 43.83 14.31 -7.33
CA GLU A 21 42.71 13.79 -8.11
C GLU A 21 41.67 13.13 -7.20
N LEU A 22 42.10 12.35 -6.21
CA LEU A 22 41.21 11.77 -5.21
C LEU A 22 40.54 12.86 -4.34
N VAL A 23 41.30 13.89 -3.94
CA VAL A 23 40.77 15.01 -3.13
C VAL A 23 39.72 15.82 -3.90
N VAL A 24 39.95 16.11 -5.19
CA VAL A 24 38.99 16.85 -6.01
C VAL A 24 37.71 16.03 -6.19
N VAL A 25 37.81 14.70 -6.39
CA VAL A 25 36.64 13.84 -6.53
C VAL A 25 35.76 13.85 -5.28
N ILE A 26 36.34 13.71 -4.07
CA ILE A 26 35.54 13.74 -2.84
C ILE A 26 34.91 15.12 -2.59
N ILE A 27 35.57 16.21 -3.00
CA ILE A 27 35.01 17.57 -2.90
C ILE A 27 33.79 17.70 -3.82
N ILE A 28 33.91 17.25 -5.08
CA ILE A 28 32.80 17.29 -6.04
C ILE A 28 31.63 16.43 -5.55
N LEU A 29 31.91 15.20 -5.10
CA LEU A 29 30.89 14.32 -4.52
C LEU A 29 30.23 14.93 -3.28
N GLY A 30 31.00 15.64 -2.44
CA GLY A 30 30.47 16.35 -1.27
C GLY A 30 29.47 17.44 -1.65
N ILE A 31 29.78 18.27 -2.65
CA ILE A 31 28.88 19.33 -3.13
C ILE A 31 27.60 18.71 -3.73
N LEU A 32 27.74 17.68 -4.56
CA LEU A 32 26.61 16.98 -5.17
C LEU A 32 25.70 16.32 -4.12
N ALA A 33 26.27 15.76 -3.05
CA ALA A 33 25.50 15.15 -1.97
C ALA A 33 24.63 16.17 -1.22
N VAL A 34 25.18 17.36 -0.92
CA VAL A 34 24.45 18.41 -0.19
C VAL A 34 23.24 18.92 -0.96
N ILE A 35 23.34 19.07 -2.28
CA ILE A 35 22.21 19.52 -3.12
C ILE A 35 21.19 18.41 -3.40
N ALA A 36 21.61 17.15 -3.48
CA ALA A 36 20.75 16.03 -3.86
C ALA A 36 19.94 15.48 -2.69
N LEU A 37 20.51 15.49 -1.47
CA LEU A 37 19.89 14.91 -0.28
C LEU A 37 18.47 15.43 0.04
N PRO A 38 18.20 16.75 0.11
CA PRO A 38 16.87 17.23 0.47
C PRO A 38 15.81 16.77 -0.55
N LYS A 39 16.13 16.87 -1.85
CA LYS A 39 15.24 16.41 -2.92
C LYS A 39 14.96 14.91 -2.86
N PHE A 40 15.96 14.10 -2.48
CA PHE A 40 15.77 12.66 -2.35
C PHE A 40 14.79 12.31 -1.21
N LEU A 41 14.82 13.05 -0.11
CA LEU A 41 13.88 12.86 1.01
C LEU A 41 12.44 13.22 0.59
N ASP A 42 12.26 14.35 -0.10
CA ASP A 42 10.94 14.78 -0.60
C ASP A 42 10.33 13.76 -1.56
N LEU A 43 11.13 13.21 -2.49
CA LEU A 43 10.67 12.19 -3.43
C LEU A 43 10.19 10.90 -2.74
N GLY A 44 10.83 10.51 -1.63
CA GLY A 44 10.40 9.35 -0.84
C GLY A 44 9.04 9.58 -0.19
N GLN A 45 8.81 10.79 0.33
CA GLN A 45 7.52 11.17 0.92
C GLN A 45 6.42 11.28 -0.14
N ASP A 46 6.69 11.92 -1.27
CA ASP A 46 5.77 12.04 -2.40
C ASP A 46 5.37 10.67 -2.95
N ALA A 47 6.32 9.72 -3.02
CA ALA A 47 6.05 8.34 -3.44
C ALA A 47 5.08 7.63 -2.48
N LYS A 48 5.26 7.80 -1.16
CA LYS A 48 4.34 7.27 -0.14
C LYS A 48 2.94 7.87 -0.30
N ILE A 49 2.84 9.19 -0.46
CA ILE A 49 1.57 9.90 -0.68
C ILE A 49 0.87 9.39 -1.95
N ALA A 50 1.60 9.23 -3.05
CA ALA A 50 1.06 8.71 -4.30
C ALA A 50 0.57 7.26 -4.15
N SER A 51 1.30 6.41 -3.42
CA SER A 51 0.92 5.02 -3.14
C SER A 51 -0.40 4.94 -2.35
N VAL A 52 -0.55 5.75 -1.30
CA VAL A 52 -1.79 5.80 -0.50
C VAL A 52 -2.97 6.32 -1.33
N LYS A 53 -2.75 7.35 -2.16
CA LYS A 53 -3.78 7.84 -3.11
C LYS A 53 -4.22 6.77 -4.10
N ALA A 54 -3.27 6.03 -4.68
CA ALA A 54 -3.56 4.94 -5.61
C ALA A 54 -4.35 3.81 -4.91
N THR A 55 -3.92 3.41 -3.72
CA THR A 55 -4.58 2.38 -2.91
C THR A 55 -6.01 2.80 -2.55
N GLY A 56 -6.20 4.03 -2.07
CA GLY A 56 -7.53 4.54 -1.72
C GLY A 56 -8.46 4.66 -2.94
N GLY A 57 -7.94 5.04 -4.10
CA GLY A 57 -8.69 5.05 -5.36
C GLY A 57 -9.11 3.64 -5.81
N ALA A 58 -8.22 2.66 -5.69
CA ALA A 58 -8.53 1.26 -5.96
C ALA A 58 -9.60 0.72 -4.99
N PHE A 59 -9.48 1.06 -3.70
CA PHE A 59 -10.45 0.67 -2.68
C PHE A 59 -11.83 1.27 -2.92
N SER A 60 -11.90 2.57 -3.25
CA SER A 60 -13.15 3.24 -3.65
C SER A 60 -13.80 2.59 -4.88
N SER A 61 -13.00 2.19 -5.86
CA SER A 61 -13.47 1.49 -7.06
C SER A 61 -14.03 0.11 -6.72
N ALA A 62 -13.37 -0.63 -5.83
CA ALA A 62 -13.80 -1.95 -5.37
C ALA A 62 -15.12 -1.89 -4.58
N ILE A 63 -15.27 -0.91 -3.68
CA ILE A 63 -16.52 -0.65 -2.95
C ILE A 63 -17.65 -0.35 -3.93
N THR A 64 -17.40 0.52 -4.92
CA THR A 64 -18.38 0.86 -5.95
C THR A 64 -18.78 -0.36 -6.77
N LEU A 65 -17.82 -1.21 -7.14
CA LEU A 65 -18.09 -2.46 -7.85
C LEU A 65 -18.96 -3.41 -7.02
N ALA A 66 -18.67 -3.55 -5.72
CA ALA A 66 -19.47 -4.37 -4.82
C ALA A 66 -20.92 -3.86 -4.73
N HIS A 67 -21.09 -2.54 -4.60
CA HIS A 67 -22.41 -1.90 -4.59
C HIS A 67 -23.18 -2.10 -5.90
N VAL A 68 -22.51 -1.93 -7.05
CA VAL A 68 -23.12 -2.20 -8.36
C VAL A 68 -23.54 -3.65 -8.47
N LYS A 69 -22.71 -4.59 -8.02
CA LYS A 69 -23.06 -6.02 -8.04
C LYS A 69 -24.31 -6.30 -7.21
N TRP A 70 -24.36 -5.80 -5.98
CA TRP A 70 -25.54 -5.89 -5.11
C TRP A 70 -26.80 -5.35 -5.81
N ALA A 71 -26.72 -4.17 -6.43
CA ALA A 71 -27.84 -3.55 -7.12
C ALA A 71 -28.29 -4.35 -8.36
N THR A 72 -27.35 -4.87 -9.16
CA THR A 72 -27.66 -5.64 -10.38
C THR A 72 -28.34 -6.98 -10.11
N LEU A 73 -28.12 -7.55 -8.92
CA LEU A 73 -28.80 -8.76 -8.47
C LEU A 73 -30.20 -8.50 -7.90
N GLY A 74 -30.62 -7.23 -7.83
CA GLY A 74 -31.96 -6.83 -7.39
C GLY A 74 -32.15 -6.85 -5.88
N TYR A 75 -31.07 -6.83 -5.10
CA TYR A 75 -31.18 -6.70 -3.64
C TYR A 75 -31.73 -5.32 -3.25
N SER A 76 -32.49 -5.31 -2.16
CA SER A 76 -33.07 -4.10 -1.55
C SER A 76 -32.83 -4.04 -0.03
N GLY A 77 -31.91 -4.85 0.45
CA GLY A 77 -31.48 -4.91 1.84
C GLY A 77 -30.21 -5.72 1.99
N PRO A 78 -29.92 -6.26 3.19
CA PRO A 78 -28.72 -7.03 3.43
C PRO A 78 -28.58 -8.20 2.46
N ALA A 79 -27.36 -8.41 1.98
CA ALA A 79 -27.00 -9.59 1.19
C ALA A 79 -25.81 -10.26 1.87
N ASP A 80 -25.96 -11.54 2.17
CA ASP A 80 -24.96 -12.33 2.87
C ASP A 80 -24.11 -13.11 1.86
N ASN A 81 -22.82 -13.28 2.15
CA ASN A 81 -21.91 -14.09 1.35
C ASN A 81 -21.89 -13.72 -0.15
N LEU A 82 -22.04 -12.43 -0.47
CA LEU A 82 -22.06 -11.98 -1.86
C LEU A 82 -20.64 -12.04 -2.43
N VAL A 83 -20.40 -13.01 -3.31
CA VAL A 83 -19.16 -13.08 -4.09
C VAL A 83 -19.02 -11.79 -4.89
N ILE A 84 -17.95 -10.99 -4.74
CA ILE A 84 -17.74 -9.76 -5.53
C ILE A 84 -16.92 -10.06 -6.79
N PHE A 85 -15.75 -10.65 -6.61
CA PHE A 85 -14.87 -11.11 -7.69
C PHE A 85 -15.08 -12.60 -7.92
N SER A 86 -15.01 -13.06 -9.18
CA SER A 86 -15.19 -14.48 -9.49
C SER A 86 -14.03 -15.32 -8.94
N GLN A 87 -14.17 -15.78 -7.69
CA GLN A 87 -13.39 -16.88 -7.15
C GLN A 87 -14.36 -17.97 -6.67
N ALA A 88 -13.99 -19.22 -6.93
CA ALA A 88 -14.74 -20.37 -6.46
C ALA A 88 -14.43 -20.58 -4.97
N GLY A 89 -15.45 -20.67 -4.12
CA GLY A 89 -15.30 -20.90 -2.68
C GLY A 89 -15.86 -19.77 -1.82
N THR A 90 -15.48 -19.77 -0.54
CA THR A 90 -15.83 -18.73 0.45
C THR A 90 -14.91 -17.50 0.38
N ASP A 91 -13.75 -17.64 -0.25
CA ASP A 91 -12.78 -16.56 -0.42
C ASP A 91 -13.31 -15.55 -1.44
N GLY A 92 -13.47 -14.28 -1.04
CA GLY A 92 -14.03 -13.23 -1.90
C GLY A 92 -15.52 -12.94 -1.72
N GLN A 93 -16.17 -13.57 -0.74
CA GLN A 93 -17.55 -13.29 -0.34
C GLN A 93 -17.60 -12.11 0.63
N LEU A 94 -18.52 -11.16 0.42
CA LEU A 94 -18.73 -10.04 1.32
C LEU A 94 -20.17 -10.01 1.80
N ASP A 95 -20.33 -9.69 3.06
CA ASP A 95 -21.63 -9.34 3.59
C ASP A 95 -21.86 -7.86 3.32
N ILE A 96 -23.00 -7.60 2.70
CA ILE A 96 -23.44 -6.28 2.28
C ILE A 96 -24.53 -5.83 3.24
N ASN A 97 -24.37 -4.62 3.79
CA ASN A 97 -25.34 -4.05 4.72
C ASN A 97 -26.65 -3.63 4.04
N LEU A 98 -27.57 -3.08 4.84
CA LEU A 98 -28.88 -2.58 4.38
C LEU A 98 -28.78 -1.53 3.25
N TRP A 99 -27.68 -0.77 3.19
CA TRP A 99 -27.46 0.29 2.21
C TRP A 99 -26.76 -0.19 0.93
N GLY A 100 -26.45 -1.48 0.82
CA GLY A 100 -25.80 -2.03 -0.37
C GLY A 100 -24.29 -1.86 -0.38
N TYR A 101 -23.63 -1.64 0.78
CA TYR A 101 -22.18 -1.50 0.86
C TYR A 101 -21.52 -2.61 1.70
N PRO A 102 -20.25 -2.97 1.40
CA PRO A 102 -19.48 -3.96 2.15
C PRO A 102 -19.39 -3.63 3.64
N ALA A 103 -19.75 -4.61 4.48
CA ALA A 103 -19.73 -4.48 5.93
C ALA A 103 -18.66 -5.36 6.56
N GLN A 104 -18.55 -6.62 6.14
CA GLN A 104 -17.61 -7.60 6.68
C GLN A 104 -17.40 -8.77 5.71
N HIS A 105 -16.40 -9.60 6.00
CA HIS A 105 -16.19 -10.94 5.45
C HIS A 105 -15.98 -11.88 6.63
N TYR A 106 -17.07 -12.39 7.23
CA TYR A 106 -17.00 -13.36 8.34
C TYR A 106 -18.21 -14.30 8.38
N THR A 107 -18.02 -15.42 9.06
CA THR A 107 -19.10 -16.28 9.55
C THR A 107 -19.15 -16.14 11.08
N PRO A 108 -20.30 -16.19 11.76
CA PRO A 108 -21.61 -16.68 11.34
C PRO A 108 -22.53 -15.63 10.70
N TYR A 109 -23.62 -16.11 10.08
CA TYR A 109 -24.67 -15.27 9.48
C TYR A 109 -25.15 -14.16 10.42
N GLU A 110 -25.15 -12.93 9.90
CA GLU A 110 -25.79 -11.79 10.52
C GLU A 110 -26.96 -11.31 9.65
N ALA A 111 -28.16 -11.23 10.23
CA ALA A 111 -29.32 -10.74 9.50
C ALA A 111 -29.21 -9.25 9.11
N SER A 112 -28.29 -8.51 9.71
CA SER A 112 -28.03 -7.10 9.42
C SER A 112 -26.54 -6.81 9.62
N PRO A 113 -25.69 -7.22 8.66
CA PRO A 113 -24.25 -7.03 8.72
C PRO A 113 -23.92 -5.55 8.81
N ARG A 114 -23.03 -5.18 9.72
CA ARG A 114 -22.54 -3.80 9.88
C ARG A 114 -21.07 -3.80 10.21
N LEU A 115 -20.40 -2.77 9.73
CA LEU A 115 -19.05 -2.44 10.13
C LEU A 115 -19.13 -1.82 11.54
N ASN A 116 -18.94 -2.64 12.57
CA ASN A 116 -19.20 -2.30 13.97
C ASN A 116 -18.01 -2.61 14.90
N ASN A 117 -16.96 -3.24 14.37
CA ASN A 117 -15.75 -3.54 15.09
C ASN A 117 -14.52 -3.56 14.15
N THR A 118 -13.31 -3.65 14.73
CA THR A 118 -12.06 -3.63 13.96
C THR A 118 -11.87 -4.87 13.08
N ASN A 119 -12.41 -6.03 13.46
CA ASN A 119 -12.32 -7.22 12.62
C ASN A 119 -13.08 -6.99 11.31
N ASP A 120 -14.26 -6.36 11.35
CA ASP A 120 -15.02 -6.04 10.14
C ASP A 120 -14.17 -5.21 9.18
N CYS A 121 -13.49 -4.17 9.69
CA CYS A 121 -12.52 -3.38 8.92
C CYS A 121 -11.41 -4.23 8.30
N LEU A 122 -10.83 -5.14 9.09
CA LEU A 122 -9.77 -6.05 8.64
C LEU A 122 -10.24 -7.03 7.57
N SER A 123 -11.52 -7.41 7.59
CA SER A 123 -12.07 -8.40 6.66
C SER A 123 -12.50 -7.78 5.32
N VAL A 124 -13.01 -6.54 5.33
CA VAL A 124 -13.43 -5.84 4.11
C VAL A 124 -12.24 -5.54 3.20
N TRP A 125 -11.13 -5.11 3.77
CA TRP A 125 -9.95 -4.65 3.02
C TRP A 125 -9.33 -5.70 2.08
N PRO A 126 -8.87 -6.87 2.55
CA PRO A 126 -8.26 -7.88 1.69
C PRO A 126 -9.28 -8.51 0.73
N THR A 127 -10.56 -8.55 1.13
CA THR A 127 -11.61 -9.11 0.27
C THR A 127 -11.92 -8.20 -0.91
N LEU A 128 -11.79 -6.88 -0.75
CA LEU A 128 -11.95 -5.90 -1.83
C LEU A 128 -10.67 -5.68 -2.65
N LEU A 129 -9.51 -5.86 -2.04
CA LEU A 129 -8.20 -5.67 -2.66
C LEU A 129 -7.43 -7.00 -2.75
N LEU A 130 -7.78 -7.83 -3.74
CA LEU A 130 -7.27 -9.21 -3.90
C LEU A 130 -5.74 -9.34 -3.88
N ASP A 131 -5.03 -8.36 -4.43
CA ASP A 131 -3.55 -8.25 -4.41
C ASP A 131 -3.11 -6.91 -3.83
N GLY A 132 -3.86 -6.40 -2.85
CA GLY A 132 -3.61 -5.11 -2.23
C GLY A 132 -2.52 -5.11 -1.16
N PRO A 133 -2.17 -3.91 -0.65
CA PRO A 133 -1.33 -3.77 0.53
C PRO A 133 -1.92 -4.53 1.73
N SER A 134 -1.03 -5.07 2.55
CA SER A 134 -1.40 -5.83 3.74
C SER A 134 -2.04 -4.95 4.81
N VAL A 135 -2.95 -5.52 5.61
CA VAL A 135 -3.62 -4.82 6.70
C VAL A 135 -3.60 -5.65 7.98
N SER A 136 -3.40 -5.01 9.13
CA SER A 136 -3.51 -5.64 10.44
C SER A 136 -4.08 -4.66 11.48
N SER A 137 -4.21 -5.10 12.73
CA SER A 137 -4.54 -4.22 13.86
C SER A 137 -3.30 -3.55 14.49
N SER A 138 -2.09 -3.88 14.00
CA SER A 138 -0.82 -3.36 14.52
C SER A 138 -0.43 -2.05 13.84
N ALA A 139 0.12 -1.12 14.63
CA ALA A 139 0.75 0.11 14.13
C ALA A 139 2.21 -0.11 13.67
N ASP A 140 2.69 -1.35 13.71
CA ASP A 140 4.06 -1.73 13.34
C ASP A 140 4.18 -1.91 11.82
N GLU A 141 5.10 -1.16 11.20
CA GLU A 141 5.36 -1.21 9.76
C GLU A 141 5.96 -2.54 9.29
N ASP A 142 6.60 -3.28 10.20
CA ASP A 142 7.13 -4.61 9.90
C ASP A 142 6.04 -5.69 9.86
N THR A 143 4.85 -5.40 10.43
CA THR A 143 3.72 -6.34 10.47
C THR A 143 2.82 -6.21 9.23
N SER A 144 2.49 -4.99 8.82
CA SER A 144 1.61 -4.73 7.68
C SER A 144 1.75 -3.30 7.16
N ASP A 145 1.32 -3.08 5.92
CA ASP A 145 1.34 -1.75 5.28
C ASP A 145 0.34 -0.79 5.93
N TYR A 146 -0.84 -1.30 6.31
CA TYR A 146 -1.91 -0.52 6.92
C TYR A 146 -2.34 -1.08 8.27
N LYS A 147 -2.70 -0.17 9.19
CA LYS A 147 -3.43 -0.49 10.42
C LYS A 147 -4.91 -0.16 10.25
N ALA A 148 -5.78 -1.15 10.38
CA ALA A 148 -7.22 -0.94 10.41
C ALA A 148 -7.69 -0.54 11.82
N GLU A 149 -8.61 0.42 11.88
CA GLU A 149 -9.24 0.87 13.10
C GLU A 149 -10.72 1.16 12.85
N TYR A 150 -11.57 0.59 13.69
CA TYR A 150 -12.97 0.99 13.79
C TYR A 150 -13.06 2.29 14.61
N ILE A 151 -13.54 3.36 13.99
CA ILE A 151 -13.52 4.70 14.61
C ILE A 151 -14.90 5.16 15.10
N SER A 152 -15.96 4.67 14.48
CA SER A 152 -17.35 5.08 14.72
C SER A 152 -18.27 4.07 14.02
N PRO A 153 -19.56 3.94 14.39
CA PRO A 153 -20.48 3.02 13.72
C PRO A 153 -20.45 3.20 12.21
N ASP A 154 -20.27 2.07 11.50
CA ASP A 154 -20.15 1.95 10.05
C ASP A 154 -18.89 2.56 9.42
N GLN A 155 -17.92 3.01 10.23
CA GLN A 155 -16.74 3.74 9.77
C GLN A 155 -15.43 3.04 10.14
N CYS A 156 -14.61 2.78 9.13
CA CYS A 156 -13.22 2.35 9.29
C CYS A 156 -12.27 3.48 8.92
N ARG A 157 -11.09 3.45 9.56
CA ARG A 157 -9.91 4.17 9.10
C ARG A 157 -8.74 3.19 8.98
N TYR A 158 -8.04 3.28 7.87
CA TYR A 158 -6.85 2.51 7.55
C TYR A 158 -5.65 3.45 7.54
N TYR A 159 -4.83 3.42 8.58
CA TYR A 159 -3.64 4.25 8.69
C TYR A 159 -2.47 3.60 7.98
N TYR A 160 -1.69 4.36 7.22
CA TYR A 160 -0.51 3.85 6.55
C TYR A 160 0.66 3.74 7.54
N ASN A 161 1.09 2.54 7.91
CA ASN A 161 2.06 2.34 8.98
C ASN A 161 3.41 3.07 8.76
N PRO A 162 3.99 3.09 7.54
CA PRO A 162 5.24 3.82 7.29
C PRO A 162 5.14 5.34 7.38
N LEU A 163 3.93 5.91 7.43
CA LEU A 163 3.65 7.32 7.70
C LEU A 163 2.19 7.48 8.19
N PRO A 164 1.92 7.33 9.50
CA PRO A 164 0.55 7.23 10.05
C PRO A 164 -0.32 8.48 9.89
N LEU A 165 0.26 9.58 9.42
CA LEU A 165 -0.45 10.80 9.05
C LEU A 165 -1.26 10.61 7.76
N LEU A 166 -0.88 9.65 6.92
CA LEU A 166 -1.66 9.27 5.74
C LEU A 166 -2.66 8.18 6.12
N SER A 167 -3.90 8.32 5.67
CA SER A 167 -4.93 7.31 5.95
C SER A 167 -6.01 7.24 4.89
N ILE A 168 -6.72 6.12 4.85
CA ILE A 168 -7.91 5.92 4.02
C ILE A 168 -9.10 5.71 4.95
N TYR A 169 -10.13 6.52 4.79
CA TYR A 169 -11.37 6.45 5.53
C TYR A 169 -12.45 5.80 4.68
N TYR A 170 -13.27 4.94 5.28
CA TYR A 170 -14.41 4.30 4.65
C TYR A 170 -15.66 4.40 5.51
N ASP A 171 -16.77 4.81 4.88
CA ASP A 171 -18.10 4.89 5.46
C ASP A 171 -19.05 3.94 4.74
N SER A 172 -19.46 2.87 5.40
CA SER A 172 -20.33 1.86 4.79
C SER A 172 -21.80 2.29 4.70
N ARG A 173 -22.18 3.48 5.17
CA ARG A 173 -23.57 3.98 5.03
C ARG A 173 -23.86 4.52 3.64
N ASP A 174 -22.85 5.11 3.01
CA ASP A 174 -22.93 5.76 1.70
C ASP A 174 -21.83 5.32 0.73
N GLY A 175 -20.98 4.37 1.13
CA GLY A 175 -19.88 3.86 0.32
C GLY A 175 -18.72 4.84 0.15
N ARG A 176 -18.71 5.95 0.89
CA ARG A 176 -17.74 7.02 0.70
C ARG A 176 -16.36 6.58 1.17
N VAL A 177 -15.38 6.79 0.30
CA VAL A 177 -13.96 6.65 0.62
C VAL A 177 -13.30 8.01 0.54
N LEU A 178 -12.58 8.38 1.59
CA LEU A 178 -11.73 9.58 1.61
C LEU A 178 -10.29 9.19 1.84
N VAL A 179 -9.38 9.79 1.08
CA VAL A 179 -7.94 9.62 1.29
C VAL A 179 -7.41 10.86 1.98
N ASP A 180 -6.94 10.68 3.20
CA ASP A 180 -6.13 11.68 3.88
C ASP A 180 -4.69 11.53 3.41
N SER A 181 -4.25 12.53 2.66
CA SER A 181 -2.97 12.50 1.94
C SER A 181 -2.08 13.70 2.26
N ASP A 182 -2.50 14.53 3.21
CA ASP A 182 -1.72 15.67 3.68
C ASP A 182 -0.93 15.24 4.92
N PRO A 183 0.39 15.12 4.84
CA PRO A 183 1.23 14.77 5.97
C PRO A 183 1.32 15.88 7.04
N ASN A 184 0.66 17.02 6.86
CA ASN A 184 0.64 18.14 7.81
C ASN A 184 -0.75 18.48 8.35
N SER A 185 -1.75 17.61 8.11
CA SER A 185 -3.13 17.84 8.58
C SER A 185 -3.29 17.67 10.09
#